data_AF-A0A4Q3SX73-F1
#
_entry.id   AF-A0A4Q3SX73-F1
#
_cell.length_a   1.000
_cell.length_b   1.000
_cell.length_c   1.000
_cell.angle_alpha   90.00
_cell.angle_beta   90.00
_cell.angle_gamma   90.00
#
_symmetry.space_group_name_H-M   'P 1'
#
loop_
_entity.id
_entity.type
_entity.pdbx_description
1 polymer ?
#
loop_
_entity_poly.entity_id
_entity_poly.type
_entity_poly.pdbx_seq_one_letter_code
_entity_poly.pdbx_strand_id
1 'polypeptide(L)' 'VLAFCRSGTRSIVTWSLGQFQADERSAQELVELGSQAGYDLSGAFPR' A
#
# COMPACT_ATOMS: atom_id res chain seq x y z
N VAL A 1 -12.76 7.77 3.53
CA VAL A 1 -12.05 8.06 4.81
C VAL A 1 -10.70 8.69 4.48
N LEU A 2 -10.20 9.61 5.32
CA LEU A 2 -8.84 10.14 5.23
C LEU A 2 -8.00 9.57 6.38
N ALA A 3 -6.87 8.94 6.06
CA ALA A 3 -5.86 8.51 7.02
C ALA A 3 -4.58 9.34 6.82
N PHE A 4 -3.92 9.71 7.92
CA PHE A 4 -2.72 10.56 7.89
C PHE A 4 -1.63 10.06 8.83
N CYS A 5 -0.39 10.19 8.40
CA CYS A 5 0.82 10.07 9.22
C CYS A 5 1.89 11.03 8.70
N ARG A 6 3.00 11.21 9.44
CA ARG A 6 4.05 12.20 9.14
C ARG A 6 4.48 12.28 7.67
N SER A 7 4.70 11.13 7.02
CA SER A 7 5.18 11.03 5.64
C SER A 7 4.19 10.38 4.68
N GLY A 8 2.98 10.02 5.14
CA GLY A 8 2.04 9.19 4.38
C GLY A 8 2.38 7.70 4.31
N THR A 9 3.63 7.29 4.58
CA THR A 9 4.11 5.89 4.43
C THR A 9 3.28 4.89 5.24
N ARG A 10 2.99 5.17 6.52
CA ARG A 10 2.18 4.24 7.34
C ARG A 10 0.74 4.15 6.84
N SER A 11 0.19 5.28 6.40
CA SER A 11 -1.18 5.35 5.90
C SER A 11 -1.34 4.56 4.61
N ILE A 12 -0.42 4.70 3.67
CA ILE A 12 -0.47 3.95 2.41
C ILE A 12 -0.20 2.46 2.62
N VAL A 13 0.79 2.09 3.46
CA VAL A 13 1.06 0.67 3.79
C VAL A 13 -0.19 0.01 4.38
N THR A 14 -0.84 0.65 5.36
CA THR A 14 -2.07 0.12 5.97
C THR A 14 -3.20 -0.01 4.94
N TRP A 15 -3.38 0.98 4.06
CA TRP A 15 -4.37 0.89 2.99
C TRP A 15 -4.08 -0.27 2.03
N SER A 16 -2.84 -0.40 1.55
CA SER A 16 -2.46 -1.46 0.61
C SER A 16 -2.60 -2.87 1.22
N LEU A 17 -2.29 -3.04 2.51
CA LEU A 17 -2.54 -4.30 3.21
C LEU A 17 -4.03 -4.63 3.32
N GLY A 18 -4.89 -3.63 3.47
CA GLY A 18 -6.34 -3.79 3.45
C GLY A 18 -6.84 -4.28 2.08
N GLN A 19 -6.41 -3.62 1.01
CA GLN A 19 -6.75 -4.01 -0.37
C GLN A 19 -6.29 -5.44 -0.69
N PHE A 20 -5.07 -5.81 -0.28
CA PHE A 20 -4.50 -7.13 -0.50
C PHE A 20 -5.26 -8.22 0.26
N GLN A 21 -5.55 -8.02 1.55
CA GLN A 21 -6.29 -8.99 2.36
C GLN A 21 -7.75 -9.16 1.94
N ALA A 22 -8.33 -8.16 1.28
CA ALA A 22 -9.68 -8.22 0.74
C ALA A 22 -9.74 -8.84 -0.67
N ASP A 23 -8.62 -9.32 -1.21
CA ASP A 23 -8.48 -9.80 -2.60
C ASP A 23 -8.94 -8.77 -3.67
N GLU A 24 -9.01 -7.48 -3.33
CA GLU A 24 -9.46 -6.43 -4.24
C GLU A 24 -8.39 -6.04 -5.25
N ARG A 25 -7.11 -6.16 -4.87
CA ARG A 25 -5.94 -5.84 -5.71
C ARG A 25 -4.78 -6.78 -5.40
N SER A 26 -4.04 -7.15 -6.43
CA SER A 26 -2.83 -7.97 -6.27
C SER A 26 -1.69 -7.18 -5.62
N ALA A 27 -0.77 -7.88 -4.96
CA ALA A 27 0.44 -7.24 -4.39
C ALA A 27 1.24 -6.48 -5.46
N GLN A 28 1.37 -7.04 -6.67
CA GLN A 28 2.12 -6.40 -7.76
C GLN A 28 1.47 -5.08 -8.21
N GLU A 29 0.14 -5.06 -8.35
CA GLU A 29 -0.60 -3.85 -8.69
C GLU A 29 -0.43 -2.77 -7.61
N LEU A 30 -0.48 -3.17 -6.34
CA LEU A 30 -0.32 -2.23 -5.22
C LEU A 30 1.10 -1.65 -5.15
N VAL A 31 2.13 -2.46 -5.44
CA VAL A 31 3.52 -1.96 -5.54
C VAL A 31 3.64 -0.92 -6.66
N GLU A 32 3.03 -1.16 -7.81
CA GLU A 32 3.02 -0.23 -8.94
C GLU A 32 2.32 1.09 -8.58
N LEU A 33 1.14 1.02 -7.95
CA LEU A 33 0.41 2.20 -7.49
C LEU A 33 1.16 2.98 -6.41
N GLY A 34 1.80 2.27 -5.47
CA GLY A 34 2.66 2.87 -4.45
C GLY A 34 3.81 3.65 -5.09
N SER A 35 4.50 3.04 -6.04
CA SER A 35 5.60 3.65 -6.79
C SER A 35 5.17 4.93 -7.51
N GLN A 36 4.01 4.90 -8.19
CA GLN A 36 3.43 6.07 -8.85
C GLN A 36 3.09 7.21 -7.87
N ALA A 37 2.76 6.87 -6.63
CA ALA A 37 2.51 7.83 -5.55
C ALA A 37 3.78 8.24 -4.77
N GLY A 38 4.96 7.73 -5.15
CA GLY A 38 6.24 8.04 -4.51
C GLY A 38 6.57 7.20 -3.27
N TYR A 39 5.95 6.02 -3.12
CA TYR A 39 6.17 5.10 -2.01
C TYR A 39 6.71 3.75 -2.49
N ASP A 40 7.71 3.21 -1.80
CA ASP A 40 8.16 1.83 -1.99
C ASP A 40 7.34 0.89 -1.10
N LEU A 41 6.60 -0.04 -1.73
CA LEU A 41 5.80 -1.06 -1.05
C LEU A 41 6.32 -2.48 -1.28
N SER A 42 7.50 -2.65 -1.90
CA SER A 42 8.04 -3.96 -2.28
C SER A 42 8.23 -4.91 -1.09
N GLY A 43 8.43 -4.38 0.12
CA GLY A 43 8.55 -5.14 1.37
C GLY A 43 7.27 -5.21 2.22
N ALA A 44 6.13 -4.72 1.73
CA ALA A 44 4.91 -4.61 2.53
C ALA A 44 4.07 -5.90 2.59
N PHE A 45 4.26 -6.84 1.66
CA PHE A 45 3.37 -7.99 1.49
C PHE A 45 4.02 -9.32 1.95
N PRO A 46 3.22 -10.30 2.43
CA PRO A 46 3.70 -11.65 2.71
C PRO A 46 4.26 -12.35 1.45
N ARG A 47 5.19 -13.29 1.65
CA ARG A 47 5.69 -14.18 0.58
C ARG A 47 4.83 -15.42 0.46
#